data_AF-A0A1V4WUF9-F1
#
_entry.id   AF-A0A1V4WUF9-F1
#
_cell.length_a   1.000
_cell.length_b   1.000
_cell.length_c   1.000
_cell.angle_alpha   90.00
_cell.angle_beta   90.00
_cell.angle_gamma   90.00
#
_symmetry.space_group_name_H-M   'P 1'
#
loop_
_entity.id
_entity.type
_entity.pdbx_description
1 polymer ?
#
loop_
_entity_poly.entity_id
_entity_poly.type
_entity_poly.pdbx_seq_one_letter_code
_entity_poly.pdbx_strand_id
1 'polypeptide(L)'
;MKIRDLLSVPPERIFLVIVGIVVCATLWASYGFYADSKVLDQKISTRQNELARIVKLREIYLSNMYRVERAVSVRDGRPTLSLSLMEEMVSKTFVGGKLNMLKPSTLKEQRGSSRPAIELKVTGAALAEVVSFVKGVESAGLSLKKFYLTLPPNQTVLDMYIMVAE
;
A
#
# COMPACT_ATOMS: atom_id res chain seq x y z
N MET A 1 -68.64 -4.22 34.61
CA MET A 1 -69.47 -3.52 33.60
C MET A 1 -68.72 -2.28 33.07
N LYS A 2 -67.81 -2.44 32.10
CA LYS A 2 -67.17 -1.30 31.37
C LYS A 2 -66.93 -1.57 29.88
N ILE A 3 -67.22 -2.77 29.38
CA ILE A 3 -66.98 -3.20 28.00
C ILE A 3 -68.20 -2.91 27.10
N ARG A 4 -69.40 -2.81 27.68
CA ARG A 4 -70.65 -2.56 26.94
C ARG A 4 -70.77 -1.11 26.44
N ASP A 5 -70.19 -0.13 27.13
CA ASP A 5 -70.18 1.26 26.65
C ASP A 5 -69.22 1.48 25.48
N LEU A 6 -68.14 0.70 25.39
CA LEU A 6 -67.18 0.77 24.28
C LEU A 6 -67.78 0.33 22.94
N LEU A 7 -68.81 -0.53 22.98
CA LEU A 7 -69.52 -1.06 21.82
C LEU A 7 -70.65 -0.14 21.31
N SER A 8 -70.98 0.94 22.04
CA SER A 8 -71.94 1.96 21.57
C SER A 8 -71.30 3.06 20.73
N VAL A 9 -69.97 3.09 20.70
CA VAL A 9 -69.20 4.09 19.96
C VAL A 9 -69.17 3.69 18.48
N PRO A 10 -69.45 4.61 17.55
CA PRO A 10 -69.46 4.27 16.13
C PRO A 10 -68.13 3.64 15.72
N PRO A 11 -68.14 2.53 14.95
CA PRO A 11 -66.96 1.72 14.66
C PRO A 11 -65.83 2.52 13.99
N GLU A 12 -66.17 3.58 13.27
CA GLU A 12 -65.24 4.54 12.68
C GLU A 12 -64.33 5.22 13.71
N ARG A 13 -64.86 5.55 14.90
CA ARG A 13 -64.07 6.17 15.97
C ARG A 13 -63.11 5.19 16.63
N ILE A 14 -63.51 3.92 16.78
CA ILE A 14 -62.64 2.87 17.32
C ILE A 14 -61.47 2.61 16.36
N PHE A 15 -61.77 2.56 15.05
CA PHE A 15 -60.75 2.40 14.02
C PHE A 15 -59.74 3.57 14.02
N LEU A 16 -60.22 4.81 14.10
CA LEU A 16 -59.35 6.00 14.20
C LEU A 16 -58.43 5.98 15.42
N VAL A 17 -58.92 5.50 16.57
CA VAL A 17 -58.10 5.38 17.79
C VAL A 17 -57.01 4.32 17.62
N ILE A 18 -57.33 3.17 17.04
CA ILE A 18 -56.35 2.10 16.79
C ILE A 18 -55.29 2.58 15.80
N VAL A 19 -55.69 3.21 14.69
CA VAL A 19 -54.77 3.80 13.71
C VAL A 19 -53.90 4.87 14.38
N GLY A 20 -54.47 5.74 15.21
CA GLY A 20 -53.72 6.74 15.97
C GLY A 20 -52.66 6.14 16.89
N ILE A 21 -52.97 5.04 17.58
CA ILE A 21 -52.01 4.32 18.44
C ILE A 21 -50.87 3.73 17.60
N VAL A 22 -51.19 3.12 16.46
CA VAL A 22 -50.17 2.53 15.56
C VAL A 22 -49.26 3.61 14.97
N VAL A 23 -49.81 4.76 14.57
CA VAL A 23 -49.01 5.89 14.07
C VAL A 23 -48.10 6.46 15.16
N CYS A 24 -48.60 6.64 16.39
CA CYS A 24 -47.77 7.09 17.50
C CYS A 24 -46.65 6.08 17.84
N ALA A 25 -46.94 4.79 17.84
CA ALA A 25 -45.95 3.76 18.11
C ALA A 25 -44.85 3.70 17.03
N THR A 26 -45.22 3.84 15.76
CA THR A 26 -44.26 3.84 14.63
C THR A 26 -43.38 5.09 14.64
N LEU A 27 -43.93 6.27 14.95
CA LEU A 27 -43.16 7.50 15.12
C LEU A 27 -42.16 7.41 16.30
N TRP A 28 -42.57 6.81 17.41
CA TRP A 28 -41.68 6.62 18.57
C TRP A 28 -40.52 5.67 18.25
N ALA A 29 -40.82 4.54 17.60
CA ALA A 29 -39.81 3.59 17.18
C ALA A 29 -38.82 4.20 16.17
N SER A 30 -39.33 4.98 15.21
CA SER A 30 -38.52 5.75 14.25
C SER A 30 -37.56 6.72 14.94
N TYR A 31 -38.02 7.41 15.99
CA TYR A 31 -37.20 8.38 16.72
C TYR A 31 -36.05 7.71 17.50
N GLY A 32 -36.30 6.55 18.10
CA GLY A 32 -35.27 5.77 18.80
C GLY A 32 -34.16 5.29 17.85
N PHE A 33 -34.53 4.76 16.69
CA PHE A 33 -33.57 4.34 15.67
C PHE A 33 -32.73 5.51 15.14
N TYR A 34 -33.33 6.69 14.96
CA TYR A 34 -32.62 7.87 14.47
C TYR A 34 -31.65 8.49 15.49
N ALA A 35 -31.96 8.38 16.78
CA ALA A 35 -31.05 8.82 17.85
C ALA A 35 -29.82 7.90 17.95
N ASP A 36 -30.02 6.58 17.89
CA ASP A 36 -28.92 5.61 17.93
C ASP A 36 -28.05 5.67 16.67
N SER A 37 -28.64 5.89 15.49
CA SER A 37 -27.88 6.01 14.25
C SER A 37 -26.92 7.20 14.28
N LYS A 38 -27.32 8.35 14.84
CA LYS A 38 -26.44 9.52 14.99
C LYS A 38 -25.23 9.24 15.89
N VAL A 39 -25.41 8.49 16.97
CA VAL A 39 -24.30 8.12 17.86
C VAL A 39 -23.33 7.16 17.16
N LEU A 40 -23.85 6.22 16.37
CA LEU A 40 -23.03 5.34 15.53
C LEU A 40 -22.28 6.12 14.45
N ASP A 41 -22.93 7.02 13.72
CA ASP A 41 -22.28 7.86 12.71
C ASP A 41 -21.17 8.72 13.31
N GLN A 42 -21.38 9.26 14.51
CA GLN A 42 -20.36 10.03 15.21
C GLN A 42 -19.16 9.15 15.60
N LYS A 43 -19.40 7.91 16.06
CA LYS A 43 -18.31 6.93 16.35
C LYS A 43 -17.59 6.48 15.08
N ILE A 44 -18.30 6.32 13.96
CA ILE A 44 -17.70 5.95 12.68
C ILE A 44 -16.82 7.10 12.18
N SER A 45 -17.30 8.33 12.25
CA SER A 45 -16.54 9.52 11.83
C SER A 45 -15.26 9.70 12.66
N THR A 46 -15.29 9.52 13.98
CA THR A 46 -14.09 9.62 14.82
C THR A 46 -13.07 8.54 14.47
N ARG A 47 -13.50 7.29 14.24
CA ARG A 47 -12.62 6.19 13.82
C ARG A 47 -12.02 6.43 12.42
N GLN A 48 -12.78 6.96 11.49
CA GLN A 48 -12.27 7.33 10.16
C GLN A 48 -11.21 8.43 10.26
N ASN A 49 -11.40 9.43 11.12
CA ASN A 49 -10.41 10.46 11.37
C ASN A 49 -9.12 9.91 12.02
N GLU A 50 -9.25 8.99 12.97
CA GLU A 50 -8.10 8.29 13.57
C GLU A 50 -7.32 7.52 12.51
N LEU A 51 -8.00 6.76 11.65
CA LEU A 51 -7.37 6.02 10.54
C LEU A 51 -6.67 6.97 9.57
N ALA A 52 -7.30 8.08 9.17
CA ALA A 52 -6.68 9.08 8.30
C ALA A 52 -5.41 9.67 8.94
N ARG A 53 -5.41 9.89 10.25
CA ARG A 53 -4.23 10.36 10.99
C ARG A 53 -3.11 9.34 11.00
N ILE A 54 -3.43 8.06 11.19
CA ILE A 54 -2.45 6.95 11.13
C ILE A 54 -1.84 6.84 9.74
N VAL A 55 -2.65 6.95 8.67
CA VAL A 55 -2.16 6.94 7.29
C VAL A 55 -1.20 8.10 7.04
N LYS A 56 -1.55 9.32 7.46
CA LYS A 56 -0.64 10.48 7.37
C LYS A 56 0.65 10.27 8.15
N LEU A 57 0.59 9.70 9.36
CA LEU A 57 1.78 9.39 10.15
C LEU A 57 2.68 8.38 9.43
N ARG A 58 2.09 7.36 8.79
CA ARG A 58 2.82 6.39 7.97
C ARG A 58 3.51 7.05 6.78
N GLU A 59 2.84 7.95 6.07
CA GLU A 59 3.43 8.72 4.97
C GLU A 59 4.60 9.58 5.45
N ILE A 60 4.44 10.29 6.58
CA ILE A 60 5.52 11.08 7.18
C ILE A 60 6.69 10.18 7.56
N TYR A 61 6.44 9.03 8.19
CA TYR A 61 7.47 8.07 8.55
C TYR A 61 8.24 7.57 7.33
N LEU A 62 7.53 7.15 6.27
CA LEU A 62 8.16 6.72 5.02
C LEU A 62 8.99 7.84 4.39
N SER A 63 8.44 9.06 4.31
CA SER A 63 9.18 10.21 3.76
C SER A 63 10.45 10.52 4.54
N ASN A 64 10.41 10.45 5.88
CA ASN A 64 11.58 10.66 6.73
C ASN A 64 12.57 9.50 6.59
N MET A 65 12.11 8.26 6.48
CA MET A 65 12.95 7.10 6.21
C MET A 65 13.70 7.28 4.89
N TYR A 66 13.01 7.68 3.82
CA TYR A 66 13.65 7.97 2.52
C TYR A 66 14.64 9.13 2.60
N ARG A 67 14.35 10.18 3.39
CA ARG A 67 15.29 11.31 3.58
C ARG A 67 16.53 10.90 4.37
N VAL A 68 16.37 10.09 5.41
CA VAL A 68 17.49 9.53 6.18
C VAL A 68 18.28 8.57 5.31
N GLU A 69 17.61 7.72 4.53
CA GLU A 69 18.29 6.81 3.59
C GLU A 69 19.07 7.57 2.53
N ARG A 70 18.53 8.67 1.99
CA ARG A 70 19.28 9.58 1.10
C ARG A 70 20.44 10.31 1.78
N ALA A 71 20.31 10.64 3.06
CA ALA A 71 21.40 11.27 3.81
C ALA A 71 22.51 10.27 4.16
N VAL A 72 22.15 9.01 4.41
CA VAL A 72 23.07 7.88 4.60
C VAL A 72 23.67 7.42 3.27
N SER A 73 22.94 7.62 2.15
CA SER A 73 23.39 7.25 0.81
C SER A 73 24.50 8.17 0.24
N VAL A 74 24.92 9.19 0.99
CA VAL A 74 25.96 10.14 0.60
C VAL A 74 27.06 10.13 1.66
N ARG A 75 27.99 9.19 1.53
CA ARG A 75 29.28 9.22 2.24
C ARG A 75 30.36 9.54 1.21
N ASP A 76 31.05 10.66 1.40
CA ASP A 76 32.18 11.11 0.56
C ASP A 76 31.85 11.40 -0.92
N GLY A 77 30.63 11.85 -1.24
CA GLY A 77 30.25 12.29 -2.59
C GLY A 77 30.09 11.15 -3.62
N ARG A 78 30.13 9.89 -3.16
CA ARG A 78 29.80 8.71 -3.97
C ARG A 78 28.46 8.14 -3.47
N PRO A 79 27.55 7.74 -4.39
CA PRO A 79 26.33 7.06 -3.98
C PRO A 79 26.69 5.75 -3.29
N THR A 80 26.42 5.64 -1.99
CA THR A 80 26.51 4.36 -1.30
C THR A 80 25.35 3.47 -1.74
N LEU A 81 25.62 2.18 -1.80
CA LEU A 81 24.74 1.19 -2.41
C LEU A 81 23.46 1.02 -1.56
N SER A 82 22.39 1.70 -1.96
CA SER A 82 21.07 1.61 -1.32
C SER A 82 20.06 0.85 -2.17
N LEU A 83 19.08 0.23 -1.51
CA LEU A 83 17.97 -0.44 -2.19
C LEU A 83 17.14 0.58 -2.97
N SER A 84 16.87 1.73 -2.37
CA SER A 84 16.14 2.84 -3.01
C SER A 84 16.79 3.33 -4.31
N LEU A 85 18.12 3.45 -4.36
CA LEU A 85 18.84 3.83 -5.56
C LEU A 85 18.71 2.75 -6.65
N MET A 86 18.80 1.47 -6.27
CA MET A 86 18.63 0.38 -7.21
C MET A 86 17.19 0.31 -7.76
N GLU A 87 16.17 0.53 -6.92
CA GLU A 87 14.76 0.64 -7.35
C GLU A 87 14.55 1.79 -8.33
N GLU A 88 15.14 2.95 -8.05
CA GLU A 88 15.07 4.11 -8.93
C GLU A 88 15.74 3.84 -10.29
N MET A 89 16.91 3.20 -10.29
CA MET A 89 17.61 2.84 -11.54
C MET A 89 16.82 1.83 -12.36
N VAL A 90 16.23 0.83 -11.71
CA VAL A 90 15.42 -0.20 -12.39
C VAL A 90 14.16 0.43 -12.99
N SER A 91 13.42 1.21 -12.21
CA SER A 91 12.19 1.85 -12.66
C SER A 91 12.39 2.87 -13.78
N LYS A 92 13.56 3.55 -13.83
CA LYS A 92 13.91 4.46 -14.92
C LYS A 92 14.33 3.75 -16.21
N THR A 93 14.93 2.56 -16.09
CA THR A 93 15.60 1.93 -17.24
C THR A 93 14.78 0.81 -17.87
N PHE A 94 14.00 0.08 -17.08
CA PHE A 94 13.17 -1.02 -17.57
C PHE A 94 11.73 -0.54 -17.74
N VAL A 95 11.31 -0.37 -19.00
CA VAL A 95 9.93 -0.04 -19.37
C VAL A 95 9.14 -1.32 -19.63
N GLY A 96 9.77 -2.30 -20.29
CA GLY A 96 9.18 -3.63 -20.54
C GLY A 96 9.56 -4.69 -19.50
N GLY A 97 10.73 -4.55 -18.87
CA GLY A 97 11.25 -5.52 -17.90
C GLY A 97 10.51 -5.50 -16.55
N LYS A 98 10.08 -6.66 -16.06
CA LYS A 98 9.48 -6.81 -14.73
C LYS A 98 10.55 -7.10 -13.67
N LEU A 99 10.62 -6.25 -12.65
CA LEU A 99 11.40 -6.52 -11.46
C LEU A 99 10.79 -7.67 -10.66
N ASN A 100 11.47 -8.82 -10.63
CA ASN A 100 11.01 -10.01 -9.90
C ASN A 100 11.70 -10.19 -8.55
N MET A 101 12.93 -9.69 -8.41
CA MET A 101 13.65 -9.77 -7.14
C MET A 101 14.55 -8.56 -6.98
N LEU A 102 14.46 -7.94 -5.81
CA LEU A 102 15.44 -7.01 -5.31
C LEU A 102 15.65 -7.35 -3.84
N LYS A 103 16.87 -7.77 -3.47
CA LYS A 103 17.16 -8.10 -2.08
C LYS A 103 18.58 -7.69 -1.69
N PRO A 104 18.78 -7.22 -0.45
CA PRO A 104 20.10 -7.05 0.10
C PRO A 104 20.77 -8.42 0.27
N SER A 105 22.05 -8.49 -0.02
CA SER A 105 22.89 -9.69 0.08
C SER A 105 24.26 -9.29 0.63
N THR A 106 25.08 -10.28 0.95
CA THR A 106 26.45 -10.06 1.41
C THR A 106 27.43 -10.80 0.52
N LEU A 107 28.41 -10.07 0.00
CA LEU A 107 29.49 -10.66 -0.76
C LEU A 107 30.60 -11.09 0.21
N LYS A 108 30.79 -12.40 0.37
CA LYS A 108 31.93 -12.95 1.13
C LYS A 108 33.20 -12.83 0.29
N GLU A 109 34.12 -11.95 0.66
CA GLU A 109 35.47 -11.92 0.07
C GLU A 109 36.38 -12.98 0.73
N GLN A 110 37.37 -13.49 -0.01
CA GLN A 110 38.32 -14.53 0.42
C GLN A 110 39.12 -14.20 1.69
N ARG A 111 39.12 -12.94 2.15
CA ARG A 111 39.83 -12.49 3.37
C ARG A 111 38.92 -12.29 4.59
N GLY A 112 37.70 -12.83 4.59
CA GLY A 112 36.78 -12.75 5.73
C GLY A 112 36.08 -11.39 5.90
N SER A 113 36.27 -10.46 4.96
CA SER A 113 35.47 -9.24 4.87
C SER A 113 34.16 -9.54 4.12
N SER A 114 33.04 -9.14 4.72
CA SER A 114 31.72 -9.21 4.10
C SER A 114 31.36 -7.81 3.61
N ARG A 115 31.23 -7.64 2.29
CA ARG A 115 30.78 -6.37 1.71
C ARG A 115 29.27 -6.39 1.47
N PRO A 116 28.57 -5.26 1.68
CA PRO A 116 27.17 -5.15 1.31
C PRO A 116 27.04 -5.30 -0.22
N ALA A 117 26.05 -6.08 -0.64
CA ALA A 117 25.71 -6.28 -2.03
C ALA A 117 24.19 -6.25 -2.21
N ILE A 118 23.71 -6.02 -3.41
CA ILE A 118 22.29 -6.13 -3.76
C ILE A 118 22.17 -7.12 -4.91
N GLU A 119 21.27 -8.09 -4.74
CA GLU A 119 20.88 -9.01 -5.79
C GLU A 119 19.60 -8.51 -6.46
N LEU A 120 19.64 -8.47 -7.78
CA LEU A 120 18.56 -8.01 -8.63
C LEU A 120 18.24 -9.09 -9.67
N LYS A 121 16.94 -9.37 -9.87
CA LYS A 121 16.44 -10.19 -10.97
C LYS A 121 15.34 -9.45 -11.72
N VAL A 122 15.56 -9.21 -13.00
CA VAL A 122 14.59 -8.60 -13.92
C VAL A 122 14.28 -9.63 -15.01
N THR A 123 13.00 -9.79 -15.35
CA THR A 123 12.57 -10.71 -16.42
C THR A 123 11.88 -9.98 -17.53
N GLY A 124 12.03 -10.46 -18.76
CA GLY A 124 11.37 -9.89 -19.92
C GLY A 124 11.87 -8.49 -20.32
N ALA A 125 13.13 -8.17 -20.05
CA ALA A 125 13.74 -6.89 -20.44
C ALA A 125 14.24 -6.92 -21.89
N ALA A 126 14.14 -5.81 -22.61
CA ALA A 126 14.78 -5.71 -23.92
C ALA A 126 16.31 -5.58 -23.77
N LEU A 127 17.08 -6.07 -24.76
CA LEU A 127 18.56 -5.98 -24.71
C LEU A 127 19.05 -4.54 -24.55
N ALA A 128 18.40 -3.57 -25.22
CA ALA A 128 18.73 -2.16 -25.09
C ALA A 128 18.54 -1.62 -23.67
N GLU A 129 17.50 -2.07 -22.97
CA GLU A 129 17.24 -1.69 -21.56
C GLU A 129 18.30 -2.29 -20.64
N VAL A 130 18.64 -3.57 -20.82
CA VAL A 130 19.69 -4.24 -20.05
C VAL A 130 21.04 -3.52 -20.20
N VAL A 131 21.42 -3.18 -21.44
CA VAL A 131 22.69 -2.45 -21.69
C VAL A 131 22.65 -1.05 -21.07
N SER A 132 21.54 -0.34 -21.19
CA SER A 132 21.37 0.99 -20.60
C SER A 132 21.48 0.93 -19.07
N PHE A 133 20.93 -0.13 -18.48
CA PHE A 133 20.96 -0.33 -17.04
C PHE A 133 22.38 -0.62 -16.55
N VAL A 134 23.11 -1.53 -17.21
CA VAL A 134 24.50 -1.85 -16.88
C VAL A 134 25.38 -0.61 -16.96
N LYS A 135 25.25 0.18 -18.04
CA LYS A 135 25.97 1.45 -18.17
C LYS A 135 25.61 2.44 -17.07
N GLY A 136 24.33 2.50 -16.68
CA GLY A 136 23.87 3.29 -15.54
C GLY A 136 24.57 2.91 -14.25
N VAL A 137 24.65 1.60 -13.95
CA VAL A 137 25.31 1.07 -12.74
C VAL A 137 26.81 1.40 -12.72
N GLU A 138 27.50 1.21 -13.84
CA GLU A 138 28.93 1.55 -13.95
C GLU A 138 29.15 3.07 -13.82
N SER A 139 28.30 3.89 -14.44
CA SER A 139 28.38 5.36 -14.35
C SER A 139 28.13 5.90 -12.94
N ALA A 140 27.35 5.16 -12.13
CA ALA A 140 27.14 5.45 -10.71
C ALA A 140 28.34 5.07 -9.83
N GLY A 141 29.39 4.47 -10.41
CA GLY A 141 30.58 4.01 -9.69
C GLY A 141 30.37 2.71 -8.90
N LEU A 142 29.29 1.98 -9.19
CA LEU A 142 28.99 0.70 -8.55
C LEU A 142 29.60 -0.46 -9.36
N SER A 143 30.03 -1.52 -8.67
CA SER A 143 30.68 -2.66 -9.31
C SER A 143 29.72 -3.85 -9.47
N LEU A 144 29.64 -4.38 -10.69
CA LEU A 144 28.91 -5.61 -11.00
C LEU A 144 29.78 -6.82 -10.64
N LYS A 145 29.35 -7.63 -9.67
CA LYS A 145 30.10 -8.82 -9.20
C LYS A 145 29.63 -10.12 -9.84
N LYS A 146 28.33 -10.23 -10.10
CA LYS A 146 27.75 -11.35 -10.85
C LYS A 146 26.81 -10.79 -11.89
N PHE A 147 26.89 -11.32 -13.10
CA PHE A 147 26.03 -10.94 -14.21
C PHE A 147 25.67 -12.21 -14.97
N TYR A 148 24.38 -12.57 -14.95
CA TYR A 148 23.84 -13.67 -15.73
C TYR A 148 22.69 -13.16 -16.59
N LEU A 149 22.75 -13.52 -17.86
CA LEU A 149 21.73 -13.20 -18.85
C LEU A 149 21.21 -14.52 -19.41
N THR A 150 19.90 -14.70 -19.39
CA THR A 150 19.23 -15.89 -19.93
C THR A 150 18.20 -15.46 -20.95
N LEU A 151 18.21 -16.11 -22.12
CA LEU A 151 17.20 -15.93 -23.15
C LEU A 151 16.16 -17.06 -23.01
N PRO A 152 14.91 -16.75 -22.61
CA PRO A 152 13.85 -17.75 -22.55
C PRO A 152 13.56 -18.29 -23.97
N PRO A 153 13.22 -19.58 -24.11
CA PRO A 153 12.90 -20.16 -25.40
C PRO A 153 11.68 -19.45 -26.01
N ASN A 154 11.79 -19.12 -27.31
CA ASN A 154 10.73 -18.51 -28.12
C ASN A 154 10.34 -17.07 -27.71
N GLN A 155 11.25 -16.32 -27.07
CA GLN A 155 11.04 -14.92 -26.70
C GLN A 155 12.20 -14.04 -27.19
N THR A 156 11.91 -12.78 -27.53
CA THR A 156 12.91 -11.76 -27.91
C THR A 156 13.35 -10.90 -26.72
N VAL A 157 12.97 -11.30 -25.51
CA VAL A 157 13.21 -10.57 -24.27
C VAL A 157 14.13 -11.39 -23.36
N LEU A 158 14.88 -10.71 -22.50
CA LEU A 158 15.96 -11.27 -21.70
C LEU A 158 15.59 -11.28 -20.22
N ASP A 159 16.00 -12.35 -19.57
CA ASP A 159 15.99 -12.45 -18.12
C ASP A 159 17.40 -12.15 -17.62
N MET A 160 17.50 -11.18 -16.71
CA MET A 160 18.75 -10.68 -16.16
C MET A 160 18.78 -10.97 -14.66
N TYR A 161 19.89 -11.54 -14.20
CA TYR A 161 20.24 -11.60 -12.78
C TYR A 161 21.59 -10.91 -12.59
N ILE A 162 21.65 -9.98 -11.64
CA ILE A 162 22.90 -9.29 -11.30
C ILE A 162 23.09 -9.19 -9.80
N MET A 163 24.35 -9.09 -9.41
CA MET A 163 24.76 -8.74 -8.05
C MET A 163 25.64 -7.50 -8.13
N VAL A 164 25.23 -6.42 -7.47
CA VAL A 164 25.94 -5.14 -7.44
C VAL A 164 26.53 -4.95 -6.04
N ALA A 165 27.78 -4.49 -5.96
CA ALA A 165 28.47 -4.19 -4.72
C ALA A 165 29.28 -2.89 -4.85
N GLU A 166 29.60 -2.28 -3.70
CA GLU A 166 30.53 -1.14 -3.60
C GLU A 166 31.97 -1.51 -3.97
#